data_AF-A0A377GLF5-F1
#
_entry.id   AF-A0A377GLF5-F1
#
_cell.length_a   1.000
_cell.length_b   1.000
_cell.length_c   1.000
_cell.angle_alpha   90.00
_cell.angle_beta   90.00
_cell.angle_gamma   90.00
#
_symmetry.space_group_name_H-M   'P 1'
#
loop_
_entity.id
_entity.type
_entity.pdbx_description
1 polymer ?
#
loop_
_entity_poly.entity_id
_entity_poly.type
_entity_poly.pdbx_seq_one_letter_code
_entity_poly.pdbx_strand_id
1 'polypeptide(L)'
;MALVNTVDSNIDQSIIVDKESEFFIAIAKKDVHSFIMLGVVVDGKPKLLAKVGKGNIIDKSFGTSCTQQFTLFGKMLRGHSDALLIDEGLGSSNQFPVISYQAYAISFEQYLEFLAITKDIHQDQLELYKDRANPVGEDKKLTYPERAVLKLRKGIYCYLPDEEISPGKIALTYQEIGAFKKEGIHDDKLIRQDIIDEAKEINTYNTCRTTARSILNYTLHYTANVPALFALGFDYKTILLNGNTLPSNTFYILPQPPNCFQVNSTQMKVLEELYQKLEDIPKKEPESDVTRRKFKKLKKLYLEIAVEPQLSLRLLLDKITVHRANHQKLFDTRRGQSCTSRFAELLGIKIQTGTQQAYDRMEQTISKEIERVKKINISSLPSQNMGNTDRGPFTPSAG
;
A
#
# COMPACT_ATOMS: atom_id res chain seq x y z
N MET A 1 36.86 22.55 -0.59
CA MET A 1 35.74 23.43 -0.97
C MET A 1 34.46 22.60 -0.79
N ALA A 2 33.72 22.81 0.29
CA ALA A 2 32.48 22.08 0.55
C ALA A 2 31.44 22.53 -0.49
N LEU A 3 31.00 21.62 -1.36
CA LEU A 3 29.83 21.83 -2.19
C LEU A 3 28.63 21.94 -1.24
N VAL A 4 28.20 23.18 -0.98
CA VAL A 4 26.92 23.44 -0.32
C VAL A 4 25.85 22.90 -1.28
N ASN A 5 25.32 21.72 -0.96
CA ASN A 5 24.10 21.22 -1.60
C ASN A 5 23.04 22.31 -1.40
N THR A 6 22.66 22.99 -2.48
CA THR A 6 21.50 23.89 -2.46
C THR A 6 20.28 23.01 -2.22
N VAL A 7 19.92 22.84 -0.95
CA VAL A 7 18.63 22.29 -0.55
C VAL A 7 17.59 23.17 -1.23
N ASP A 8 16.73 22.55 -2.02
CA ASP A 8 15.65 23.23 -2.73
C ASP A 8 14.84 24.02 -1.69
N SER A 9 14.70 25.35 -1.87
CA SER A 9 14.16 26.27 -0.84
C SER A 9 12.68 26.01 -0.48
N ASN A 10 12.08 24.99 -1.08
CA ASN A 10 10.70 24.56 -0.89
C ASN A 10 10.55 23.27 -0.06
N ILE A 11 11.64 22.67 0.42
CA ILE A 11 11.59 21.49 1.31
C ILE A 11 11.56 21.97 2.76
N ASP A 12 10.49 21.63 3.49
CA ASP A 12 10.44 21.81 4.94
C ASP A 12 11.61 21.04 5.57
N GLN A 13 12.55 21.72 6.24
CA GLN A 13 13.70 21.04 6.84
C GLN A 13 13.28 20.06 7.95
N SER A 14 12.17 20.34 8.62
CA SER A 14 11.61 19.48 9.66
C SER A 14 10.08 19.56 9.65
N ILE A 15 9.43 18.45 10.01
CA ILE A 15 7.99 18.35 10.22
C ILE A 15 7.70 17.63 11.53
N ILE A 16 6.59 17.98 12.18
CA ILE A 16 6.12 17.33 13.40
C ILE A 16 4.92 16.46 13.05
N VAL A 17 4.95 15.19 13.45
CA VAL A 17 3.87 14.24 13.20
C VAL A 17 3.55 13.41 14.44
N ASP A 18 2.29 13.01 14.60
CA ASP A 18 1.91 11.99 15.56
C ASP A 18 2.31 10.60 15.04
N LYS A 19 2.85 9.71 15.88
CA LYS A 19 3.21 8.33 15.53
C LYS A 19 1.99 7.51 15.07
N GLU A 20 0.80 7.89 15.53
CA GLU A 20 -0.50 7.31 15.12
C GLU A 20 -1.06 7.94 13.84
N SER A 21 -0.33 8.87 13.20
CA SER A 21 -0.73 9.42 11.90
C SER A 21 -0.81 8.31 10.85
N GLU A 22 -1.57 8.56 9.78
CA GLU A 22 -1.64 7.62 8.66
C GLU A 22 -0.36 7.71 7.81
N PHE A 23 0.66 6.94 8.20
CA PHE A 23 1.82 6.68 7.36
C PHE A 23 1.43 5.78 6.19
N PHE A 24 2.15 5.91 5.08
CA PHE A 24 1.94 5.07 3.90
C PHE A 24 3.24 4.75 3.18
N ILE A 25 3.25 3.58 2.55
CA ILE A 25 4.20 3.21 1.51
C ILE A 25 3.44 3.04 0.20
N ALA A 26 4.00 3.54 -0.88
CA ALA A 26 3.42 3.43 -2.21
C ALA A 26 4.46 2.93 -3.20
N ILE A 27 4.06 2.00 -4.05
CA ILE A 27 4.81 1.67 -5.24
C ILE A 27 4.23 2.44 -6.42
N ALA A 28 5.09 3.06 -7.20
CA ALA A 28 4.70 3.95 -8.28
C ALA A 28 5.44 3.61 -9.58
N LYS A 29 4.85 4.03 -10.70
CA LYS A 29 5.42 3.90 -12.03
C LYS A 29 5.21 5.19 -12.81
N LYS A 30 6.31 5.70 -13.35
CA LYS A 30 6.37 6.78 -14.34
C LYS A 30 7.06 6.21 -15.59
N ASP A 31 6.35 6.18 -16.71
CA ASP A 31 6.85 5.63 -17.97
C ASP A 31 7.43 4.21 -17.82
N VAL A 32 8.74 4.05 -18.01
CA VAL A 32 9.49 2.78 -17.90
C VAL A 32 10.25 2.65 -16.57
N HIS A 33 9.92 3.46 -15.57
CA HIS A 33 10.57 3.42 -14.26
C HIS A 33 9.58 3.14 -13.13
N SER A 34 9.96 2.27 -12.20
CA SER A 34 9.23 1.98 -10.97
C SER A 34 10.06 2.37 -9.75
N PHE A 35 9.40 2.97 -8.78
CA PHE A 35 10.01 3.50 -7.56
C PHE A 35 9.05 3.37 -6.39
N ILE A 36 9.58 3.49 -5.16
CA ILE A 36 8.81 3.53 -3.93
C ILE A 36 8.73 4.97 -3.44
N MET A 37 7.57 5.34 -2.91
CA MET A 37 7.37 6.56 -2.15
C MET A 37 6.95 6.19 -0.74
N LEU A 38 7.49 6.90 0.24
CA LEU A 38 7.08 6.83 1.62
C LEU A 38 6.47 8.16 2.01
N GLY A 39 5.44 8.16 2.85
CA GLY A 39 4.78 9.39 3.24
C GLY A 39 3.93 9.28 4.50
N VAL A 40 3.34 10.40 4.87
CA VAL A 40 2.45 10.54 6.03
C VAL A 40 1.35 11.53 5.71
N VAL A 41 0.14 11.31 6.22
CA VAL A 41 -0.97 12.25 6.08
C VAL A 41 -0.97 13.24 7.25
N VAL A 42 -0.72 14.52 6.96
CA VAL A 42 -0.77 15.63 7.93
C VAL A 42 -1.87 16.57 7.51
N ASP A 43 -2.79 16.90 8.42
CA ASP A 43 -3.96 17.77 8.14
C ASP A 43 -4.78 17.31 6.92
N GLY A 44 -4.90 15.99 6.73
CA GLY A 44 -5.61 15.40 5.60
C GLY A 44 -4.89 15.51 4.25
N LYS A 45 -3.63 15.96 4.24
CA LYS A 45 -2.79 16.08 3.05
C LYS A 45 -1.61 15.10 3.12
N PRO A 46 -1.40 14.26 2.09
CA PRO A 46 -0.22 13.40 2.04
C PRO A 46 1.04 14.23 1.82
N LYS A 47 2.01 14.09 2.73
CA LYS A 47 3.38 14.61 2.61
C LYS A 47 4.33 13.44 2.33
N LEU A 48 5.22 13.61 1.35
CA LEU A 48 6.26 12.61 1.05
C LEU A 48 7.44 12.75 2.01
N LEU A 49 7.90 11.61 2.51
CA LEU A 49 9.04 11.47 3.42
C LEU A 49 10.28 10.92 2.72
N ALA A 50 10.10 10.08 1.70
CA ALA A 50 11.19 9.52 0.91
C ALA A 50 10.68 9.13 -0.48
N LYS A 51 11.59 9.12 -1.47
CA LYS A 51 11.37 8.47 -2.75
C LYS A 51 12.66 7.79 -3.22
N VAL A 52 12.59 6.48 -3.44
CA VAL A 52 13.76 5.70 -3.88
C VAL A 52 13.39 4.83 -5.06
N GLY A 53 14.30 4.71 -6.01
CA GLY A 53 14.10 3.90 -7.20
C GLY A 53 15.40 3.22 -7.60
N LYS A 54 15.26 2.10 -8.31
CA LYS A 54 16.41 1.36 -8.82
C LYS A 54 16.83 1.92 -10.17
N GLY A 55 18.00 2.53 -10.21
CA GLY A 55 18.64 3.03 -11.42
C GLY A 55 19.64 2.02 -11.96
N ASN A 56 19.76 1.94 -13.28
CA ASN A 56 20.84 1.17 -13.91
C ASN A 56 22.19 1.91 -13.70
N ILE A 57 23.30 1.19 -13.61
CA ILE A 57 24.64 1.70 -13.87
C ILE A 57 25.10 1.06 -15.18
N ILE A 58 24.88 1.75 -16.29
CA ILE A 58 25.31 1.19 -17.57
C ILE A 58 26.85 1.22 -17.63
N ASP A 59 27.46 0.10 -18.03
CA ASP A 59 28.89 -0.04 -18.29
C ASP A 59 29.44 1.09 -19.21
N LYS A 60 30.73 1.44 -19.05
CA LYS A 60 31.42 2.56 -19.74
C LYS A 60 31.29 2.56 -21.26
N SER A 61 30.92 1.41 -21.84
CA SER A 61 30.70 1.22 -23.28
C SER A 61 29.41 1.87 -23.82
N PHE A 62 28.56 2.48 -22.98
CA PHE A 62 27.39 3.24 -23.43
C PHE A 62 27.70 4.73 -23.60
N GLY A 63 27.43 5.25 -24.79
CA GLY A 63 27.52 6.69 -25.09
C GLY A 63 26.63 7.57 -24.20
N THR A 64 26.77 8.88 -24.35
CA THR A 64 26.23 9.93 -23.46
C THR A 64 24.69 10.08 -23.43
N SER A 65 23.93 9.26 -24.16
CA SER A 65 22.48 9.43 -24.37
C SER A 65 21.70 8.13 -24.14
N CYS A 66 20.68 8.20 -23.26
CA CYS A 66 19.79 7.09 -22.90
C CYS A 66 18.44 7.13 -23.65
N THR A 67 18.33 7.86 -24.77
CA THR A 67 17.05 8.17 -25.45
C THR A 67 16.42 7.00 -26.22
N GLN A 68 17.07 5.85 -26.34
CA GLN A 68 16.50 4.70 -27.04
C GLN A 68 16.06 3.62 -26.05
N GLN A 69 14.78 3.66 -25.66
CA GLN A 69 14.11 2.66 -24.80
C GLN A 69 14.32 1.21 -25.26
N PHE A 70 14.45 0.99 -26.57
CA PHE A 70 14.74 -0.33 -27.17
C PHE A 70 16.15 -0.87 -26.87
N THR A 71 17.14 0.01 -26.61
CA THR A 71 18.52 -0.44 -26.37
C THR A 71 18.73 -0.98 -24.96
N LEU A 72 18.01 -0.45 -23.97
CA LEU A 72 18.08 -0.91 -22.59
C LEU A 72 17.41 -2.30 -22.44
N PHE A 73 16.20 -2.45 -22.96
CA PHE A 73 15.51 -3.75 -23.03
C PHE A 73 16.27 -4.76 -23.91
N GLY A 74 16.81 -4.33 -25.06
CA GLY A 74 17.58 -5.17 -25.96
C GLY A 74 18.87 -5.73 -25.34
N LYS A 75 19.54 -4.98 -24.46
CA LYS A 75 20.72 -5.47 -23.73
C LYS A 75 20.37 -6.29 -22.48
N MET A 76 19.27 -6.00 -21.77
CA MET A 76 18.80 -6.87 -20.69
C MET A 76 18.46 -8.27 -21.16
N LEU A 77 18.02 -8.43 -22.42
CA LEU A 77 17.81 -9.74 -23.04
C LEU A 77 19.11 -10.52 -23.29
N ARG A 78 20.30 -9.89 -23.16
CA ARG A 78 21.62 -10.51 -23.43
C ARG A 78 22.55 -10.58 -22.20
N GLY A 79 22.12 -10.16 -21.02
CA GLY A 79 22.94 -10.20 -19.79
C GLY A 79 22.37 -9.41 -18.61
N HIS A 80 23.05 -9.47 -17.47
CA HIS A 80 22.79 -8.62 -16.30
C HIS A 80 23.55 -7.28 -16.42
N SER A 81 23.06 -6.24 -15.74
CA SER A 81 23.71 -4.93 -15.66
C SER A 81 23.75 -4.49 -14.21
N ASP A 82 24.83 -3.81 -13.79
CA ASP A 82 24.92 -3.20 -12.47
C ASP A 82 23.75 -2.24 -12.23
N ALA A 83 23.28 -2.14 -10.99
CA ALA A 83 22.19 -1.27 -10.58
C ALA A 83 22.43 -0.67 -9.19
N LEU A 84 21.76 0.44 -8.91
CA LEU A 84 21.80 1.14 -7.63
C LEU A 84 20.41 1.50 -7.17
N LEU A 85 20.22 1.52 -5.86
CA LEU A 85 19.11 2.24 -5.27
C LEU A 85 19.51 3.71 -5.17
N ILE A 86 18.75 4.59 -5.81
CA ILE A 86 19.04 6.02 -5.87
C ILE A 86 17.88 6.83 -5.31
N ASP A 87 18.23 8.02 -4.82
CA ASP A 87 17.25 9.05 -4.47
C ASP A 87 16.56 9.57 -5.74
N GLU A 88 15.24 9.49 -5.77
CA GLU A 88 14.42 10.11 -6.82
C GLU A 88 14.22 11.61 -6.60
N GLY A 89 14.74 12.12 -5.48
CA GLY A 89 14.77 13.51 -5.05
C GLY A 89 13.42 14.00 -4.55
N LEU A 90 13.42 14.80 -3.47
CA LEU A 90 12.25 15.57 -3.05
C LEU A 90 12.19 16.99 -3.66
N GLY A 91 12.93 17.23 -4.76
CA GLY A 91 13.10 18.54 -5.39
C GLY A 91 12.08 18.88 -6.49
N SER A 92 11.89 20.18 -6.70
CA SER A 92 10.96 20.77 -7.65
C SER A 92 11.33 20.42 -9.10
N SER A 93 10.55 19.53 -9.71
CA SER A 93 10.52 19.46 -11.17
C SER A 93 9.41 20.37 -11.68
N ASN A 94 9.69 21.21 -12.68
CA ASN A 94 8.65 21.97 -13.41
C ASN A 94 7.68 21.07 -14.19
N GLN A 95 7.85 19.75 -14.10
CA GLN A 95 6.99 18.76 -14.71
C GLN A 95 5.97 18.26 -13.68
N PHE A 96 4.76 18.02 -14.17
CA PHE A 96 3.65 17.39 -13.44
C PHE A 96 3.47 15.96 -13.94
N PRO A 97 4.38 15.02 -13.63
CA PRO A 97 4.29 13.70 -14.20
C PRO A 97 3.04 13.00 -13.68
N VAL A 98 2.26 12.47 -14.61
CA VAL A 98 1.21 11.50 -14.30
C VAL A 98 1.90 10.20 -13.92
N ILE A 99 1.60 9.70 -12.74
CA ILE A 99 2.11 8.41 -12.26
C ILE A 99 0.94 7.45 -12.10
N SER A 100 1.21 6.17 -12.34
CA SER A 100 0.36 5.11 -11.80
C SER A 100 0.94 4.64 -10.47
N TYR A 101 0.10 4.30 -9.49
CA TYR A 101 0.56 3.88 -8.16
C TYR A 101 -0.41 2.90 -7.48
N GLN A 102 0.07 2.30 -6.40
CA GLN A 102 -0.74 1.65 -5.37
C GLN A 102 -0.11 1.94 -4.01
N ALA A 103 -0.92 2.36 -3.03
CA ALA A 103 -0.45 2.79 -1.72
C ALA A 103 -1.15 2.02 -0.60
N TYR A 104 -0.39 1.74 0.45
CA TYR A 104 -0.80 0.96 1.61
C TYR A 104 -0.48 1.73 2.88
N ALA A 105 -1.39 1.70 3.84
CA ALA A 105 -1.18 2.25 5.17
C ALA A 105 -0.13 1.39 5.89
N ILE A 106 0.77 2.06 6.60
CA ILE A 106 1.80 1.42 7.43
C ILE A 106 1.81 2.04 8.82
N SER A 107 2.37 1.34 9.80
CA SER A 107 2.63 1.92 11.11
C SER A 107 3.91 2.76 11.11
N PHE A 108 4.16 3.48 12.20
CA PHE A 108 5.42 4.19 12.39
C PHE A 108 6.62 3.22 12.45
N GLU A 109 6.45 2.04 13.04
CA GLU A 109 7.48 0.99 13.10
C GLU A 109 7.86 0.49 11.70
N GLN A 110 6.87 0.22 10.85
CA GLN A 110 7.10 -0.15 9.44
C GLN A 110 7.78 0.98 8.66
N TYR A 111 7.47 2.24 8.95
CA TYR A 111 8.21 3.39 8.41
C TYR A 111 9.70 3.33 8.81
N LEU A 112 10.02 3.00 10.06
CA LEU A 112 11.42 2.81 10.50
C LEU A 112 12.11 1.64 9.80
N GLU A 113 11.39 0.53 9.56
CA GLU A 113 11.93 -0.62 8.86
C GLU A 113 12.28 -0.32 7.40
N PHE A 114 11.43 0.44 6.71
CA PHE A 114 11.73 0.94 5.37
C PHE A 114 13.04 1.75 5.36
N LEU A 115 13.23 2.65 6.33
CA LEU A 115 14.47 3.41 6.46
C LEU A 115 15.66 2.49 6.72
N ALA A 116 15.50 1.50 7.59
CA ALA A 116 16.55 0.54 7.89
C ALA A 116 16.98 -0.24 6.63
N ILE A 117 16.05 -0.85 5.88
CA ILE A 117 16.43 -1.61 4.67
C ILE A 117 17.05 -0.70 3.60
N THR A 118 16.52 0.53 3.45
CA THR A 118 17.07 1.51 2.50
C THR A 118 18.50 1.89 2.84
N LYS A 119 18.79 2.10 4.14
CA LYS A 119 20.14 2.37 4.65
C LYS A 119 21.09 1.23 4.32
N ASP A 120 20.70 -0.02 4.60
CA ASP A 120 21.58 -1.17 4.40
C ASP A 120 21.90 -1.38 2.93
N ILE A 121 20.91 -1.28 2.04
CA ILE A 121 21.13 -1.31 0.57
C ILE A 121 22.12 -0.22 0.17
N HIS A 122 21.94 1.00 0.70
CA HIS A 122 22.79 2.13 0.37
C HIS A 122 24.24 1.94 0.84
N GLN A 123 24.43 1.45 2.06
CA GLN A 123 25.75 1.21 2.65
C GLN A 123 26.50 0.08 1.93
N ASP A 124 25.81 -1.02 1.63
CA ASP A 124 26.37 -2.13 0.86
C ASP A 124 26.79 -1.66 -0.54
N GLN A 125 25.99 -0.83 -1.22
CA GLN A 125 26.34 -0.27 -2.52
C GLN A 125 27.53 0.70 -2.43
N LEU A 126 27.62 1.53 -1.38
CA LEU A 126 28.78 2.40 -1.16
C LEU A 126 30.07 1.59 -1.02
N GLU A 127 30.03 0.48 -0.27
CA GLU A 127 31.17 -0.42 -0.10
C GLU A 127 31.53 -1.12 -1.41
N LEU A 128 30.53 -1.65 -2.13
CA LEU A 128 30.72 -2.31 -3.44
C LEU A 128 31.40 -1.40 -4.47
N TYR A 129 31.13 -0.10 -4.43
CA TYR A 129 31.65 0.88 -5.40
C TYR A 129 32.69 1.85 -4.82
N LYS A 130 33.30 1.51 -3.68
CA LYS A 130 34.32 2.35 -3.02
C LYS A 130 35.52 2.66 -3.92
N ASP A 131 35.94 1.68 -4.73
CA ASP A 131 37.13 1.78 -5.59
C ASP A 131 36.87 2.50 -6.92
N ARG A 132 35.61 2.84 -7.25
CA ARG A 132 35.31 3.65 -8.44
C ARG A 132 35.81 5.08 -8.25
N ALA A 133 36.27 5.73 -9.32
CA ALA A 133 36.71 7.13 -9.23
C ALA A 133 35.57 8.05 -8.79
N ASN A 134 35.86 9.09 -7.99
CA ASN A 134 34.87 10.12 -7.67
C ASN A 134 34.73 11.06 -8.86
N PRO A 135 33.58 11.05 -9.56
CA PRO A 135 33.41 11.96 -10.68
C PRO A 135 33.32 13.39 -10.14
N VAL A 136 34.13 14.29 -10.71
CA VAL A 136 34.10 15.72 -10.40
C VAL A 136 33.67 16.45 -11.67
N GLY A 137 32.59 17.23 -11.59
CA GLY A 137 32.12 18.03 -12.72
C GLY A 137 30.61 18.31 -12.67
N GLU A 138 30.13 19.05 -13.67
CA GLU A 138 28.70 19.27 -13.88
C GLU A 138 28.02 17.97 -14.30
N ASP A 139 26.87 17.66 -13.71
CA ASP A 139 26.08 16.44 -13.96
C ASP A 139 25.82 16.18 -15.46
N LYS A 140 25.63 17.25 -16.25
CA LYS A 140 25.39 17.18 -17.70
C LYS A 140 26.60 16.67 -18.51
N LYS A 141 27.81 16.81 -17.98
CA LYS A 141 29.07 16.43 -18.65
C LYS A 141 29.52 15.01 -18.29
N LEU A 142 28.94 14.42 -17.25
CA LEU A 142 29.28 13.10 -16.76
C LEU A 142 28.64 12.00 -17.63
N THR A 143 29.37 10.91 -17.83
CA THR A 143 28.80 9.66 -18.37
C THR A 143 27.72 9.12 -17.44
N TYR A 144 26.86 8.25 -17.96
CA TYR A 144 25.81 7.64 -17.15
C TYR A 144 26.35 6.89 -15.90
N PRO A 145 27.38 6.03 -16.01
CA PRO A 145 27.96 5.39 -14.82
C PRO A 145 28.61 6.38 -13.84
N GLU A 146 29.27 7.43 -14.33
CA GLU A 146 29.79 8.49 -13.45
C GLU A 146 28.67 9.20 -12.70
N ARG A 147 27.57 9.57 -13.37
CA ARG A 147 26.40 10.18 -12.69
C ARG A 147 25.83 9.25 -11.63
N ALA A 148 25.76 7.95 -11.90
CA ALA A 148 25.26 6.97 -10.95
C ALA A 148 26.13 6.90 -9.69
N VAL A 149 27.46 6.82 -9.86
CA VAL A 149 28.43 6.86 -8.73
C VAL A 149 28.37 8.19 -7.98
N LEU A 150 28.25 9.31 -8.70
CA LEU A 150 28.09 10.62 -8.07
C LEU A 150 26.81 10.68 -7.22
N LYS A 151 25.68 10.19 -7.75
CA LYS A 151 24.41 10.12 -7.01
C LYS A 151 24.49 9.21 -5.79
N LEU A 152 25.10 8.04 -5.92
CA LEU A 152 25.36 7.15 -4.80
C LEU A 152 26.15 7.88 -3.70
N ARG A 153 27.22 8.58 -4.04
CA ARG A 153 28.06 9.29 -3.06
C ARG A 153 27.41 10.53 -2.46
N LYS A 154 26.40 11.09 -3.12
CA LYS A 154 25.59 12.17 -2.55
C LYS A 154 24.68 11.66 -1.43
N GLY A 155 24.37 10.36 -1.44
CA GLY A 155 23.47 9.75 -0.47
C GLY A 155 22.00 9.77 -0.91
N ILE A 156 21.18 9.01 -0.17
CA ILE A 156 19.72 9.07 -0.27
C ILE A 156 19.21 10.01 0.81
N TYR A 157 18.44 11.04 0.45
CA TYR A 157 17.86 11.96 1.42
C TYR A 157 16.39 11.65 1.68
N CYS A 158 16.04 11.64 2.96
CA CYS A 158 14.68 11.40 3.41
C CYS A 158 14.46 12.07 4.77
N TYR A 159 13.20 12.16 5.17
CA TYR A 159 12.86 12.56 6.51
C TYR A 159 13.20 11.40 7.45
N LEU A 160 14.09 11.65 8.40
CA LEU A 160 14.47 10.70 9.45
C LEU A 160 13.88 11.14 10.79
N PRO A 161 13.51 10.19 11.66
CA PRO A 161 13.07 10.51 13.01
C PRO A 161 14.24 11.06 13.84
N ASP A 162 13.98 12.18 14.51
CA ASP A 162 14.90 12.80 15.46
C ASP A 162 14.43 12.49 16.90
N GLU A 163 14.21 13.52 17.72
CA GLU A 163 13.71 13.35 19.09
C GLU A 163 12.18 13.39 19.18
N GLU A 164 11.67 12.70 20.20
CA GLU A 164 10.26 12.78 20.58
C GLU A 164 10.01 14.10 21.31
N ILE A 165 9.25 15.00 20.68
CA ILE A 165 8.98 16.35 21.21
C ILE A 165 8.03 16.28 22.39
N SER A 166 7.06 15.36 22.32
CA SER A 166 6.10 15.06 23.38
C SER A 166 5.60 13.63 23.19
N PRO A 167 4.99 12.98 24.21
CA PRO A 167 4.48 11.61 24.07
C PRO A 167 3.62 11.43 22.81
N GLY A 168 4.05 10.54 21.92
CA GLY A 168 3.38 10.24 20.66
C GLY A 168 3.70 11.18 19.49
N LYS A 169 4.44 12.27 19.68
CA LYS A 169 4.82 13.23 18.63
C LYS A 169 6.31 13.24 18.36
N ILE A 170 6.67 13.14 17.09
CA ILE A 170 8.07 13.06 16.68
C ILE A 170 8.42 14.14 15.65
N ALA A 171 9.61 14.71 15.79
CA ALA A 171 10.23 15.52 14.73
C ALA A 171 10.79 14.59 13.66
N LEU A 172 10.44 14.83 12.40
CA LEU A 172 11.09 14.21 11.26
C LEU A 172 11.91 15.28 10.53
N THR A 173 13.21 15.06 10.36
CA THR A 173 14.15 16.02 9.77
C THR A 173 14.69 15.49 8.46
N TYR A 174 14.70 16.32 7.42
CA TYR A 174 15.18 15.92 6.09
C TYR A 174 16.71 15.87 6.07
N GLN A 175 17.26 14.66 5.97
CA GLN A 175 18.70 14.41 6.04
C GLN A 175 19.10 13.15 5.28
N GLU A 176 20.41 12.90 5.18
CA GLU A 176 20.95 11.72 4.50
C GLU A 176 20.65 10.44 5.30
N ILE A 177 20.26 9.36 4.60
CA ILE A 177 19.90 8.06 5.18
C ILE A 177 21.03 7.44 6.02
N GLY A 178 22.29 7.77 5.74
CA GLY A 178 23.45 7.33 6.51
C GLY A 178 23.40 7.76 7.98
N ALA A 179 22.68 8.84 8.30
CA ALA A 179 22.48 9.32 9.67
C ALA A 179 21.47 8.48 10.46
N PHE A 180 20.71 7.58 9.83
CA PHE A 180 19.72 6.75 10.51
C PHE A 180 20.40 5.69 11.38
N LYS A 181 20.14 5.71 12.70
CA LYS A 181 20.86 4.86 13.67
C LYS A 181 20.15 3.58 14.05
N LYS A 182 18.84 3.47 13.83
CA LYS A 182 18.08 2.28 14.26
C LYS A 182 18.32 1.12 13.31
N GLU A 183 18.48 -0.07 13.88
CA GLU A 183 18.46 -1.32 13.13
C GLU A 183 17.02 -1.70 12.77
N GLY A 184 16.86 -2.56 11.75
CA GLY A 184 15.56 -3.10 11.38
C GLY A 184 14.98 -3.96 12.50
N ILE A 185 13.67 -3.87 12.72
CA ILE A 185 12.97 -4.65 13.75
C ILE A 185 12.71 -6.08 13.25
N HIS A 186 12.52 -6.24 11.94
CA HIS A 186 12.32 -7.54 11.30
C HIS A 186 13.61 -8.39 11.22
N ASP A 187 13.65 -9.50 11.97
CA ASP A 187 14.83 -10.37 12.13
C ASP A 187 15.04 -11.40 10.99
N ASP A 188 14.29 -11.29 9.89
CA ASP A 188 14.55 -12.14 8.72
C ASP A 188 15.76 -11.64 7.92
N LYS A 189 16.95 -11.99 8.41
CA LYS A 189 18.24 -11.64 7.82
C LYS A 189 18.42 -12.19 6.40
N LEU A 190 17.81 -13.34 6.09
CA LEU A 190 17.92 -13.94 4.76
C LEU A 190 17.14 -13.13 3.74
N ILE A 191 15.86 -12.83 4.01
CA ILE A 191 15.06 -11.97 3.14
C ILE A 191 15.71 -10.59 2.99
N ARG A 192 16.24 -10.04 4.10
CA ARG A 192 16.92 -8.75 4.09
C ARG A 192 18.13 -8.77 3.15
N GLN A 193 18.97 -9.80 3.23
CA GLN A 193 20.14 -9.95 2.38
C GLN A 193 19.75 -10.16 0.91
N ASP A 194 18.73 -10.98 0.63
CA ASP A 194 18.22 -11.19 -0.72
C ASP A 194 17.79 -9.88 -1.38
N ILE A 195 17.14 -8.98 -0.64
CA ILE A 195 16.74 -7.66 -1.13
C ILE A 195 17.95 -6.77 -1.43
N ILE A 196 18.98 -6.81 -0.56
CA ILE A 196 20.23 -6.07 -0.75
C ILE A 196 20.94 -6.53 -2.02
N ASP A 197 21.05 -7.85 -2.20
CA ASP A 197 21.69 -8.44 -3.38
C ASP A 197 20.87 -8.17 -4.65
N GLU A 198 19.55 -8.28 -4.57
CA GLU A 198 18.64 -7.97 -5.67
C GLU A 198 18.82 -6.52 -6.14
N ALA A 199 19.08 -5.57 -5.23
CA ALA A 199 19.24 -4.16 -5.58
C ALA A 199 20.51 -3.85 -6.42
N LYS A 200 21.52 -4.73 -6.43
CA LYS A 200 22.83 -4.53 -7.09
C LYS A 200 22.82 -4.72 -8.60
N GLU A 201 21.82 -5.40 -9.15
CA GLU A 201 21.80 -5.76 -10.56
C GLU A 201 20.42 -5.64 -11.19
N ILE A 202 20.34 -5.43 -12.49
CA ILE A 202 19.09 -5.38 -13.25
C ILE A 202 19.18 -6.32 -14.45
N ASN A 203 18.15 -7.16 -14.64
CA ASN A 203 18.03 -8.11 -15.73
C ASN A 203 16.54 -8.38 -16.04
N THR A 204 16.24 -9.33 -16.94
CA THR A 204 14.85 -9.63 -17.35
C THR A 204 13.96 -10.18 -16.23
N TYR A 205 14.55 -10.77 -15.19
CA TYR A 205 13.87 -11.36 -14.04
C TYR A 205 13.94 -10.43 -12.79
N ASN A 206 14.92 -9.54 -12.76
CA ASN A 206 15.16 -8.58 -11.70
C ASN A 206 15.11 -7.15 -12.25
N THR A 207 13.95 -6.51 -12.17
CA THR A 207 13.73 -5.15 -12.68
C THR A 207 13.62 -4.13 -11.54
N CYS A 208 13.52 -2.83 -11.85
CA CYS A 208 13.18 -1.82 -10.84
C CYS A 208 11.84 -2.11 -10.15
N ARG A 209 10.88 -2.74 -10.86
CA ARG A 209 9.62 -3.21 -10.28
C ARG A 209 9.82 -4.35 -9.30
N THR A 210 10.75 -5.26 -9.58
CA THR A 210 11.04 -6.41 -8.71
C THR A 210 11.55 -5.89 -7.36
N THR A 211 12.57 -5.04 -7.37
CA THR A 211 13.18 -4.54 -6.13
C THR A 211 12.23 -3.64 -5.36
N ALA A 212 11.44 -2.84 -6.07
CA ALA A 212 10.39 -2.04 -5.45
C ALA A 212 9.30 -2.91 -4.79
N ARG A 213 8.98 -4.09 -5.34
CA ARG A 213 8.04 -5.03 -4.70
C ARG A 213 8.68 -5.75 -3.51
N SER A 214 9.96 -6.12 -3.60
CA SER A 214 10.66 -6.80 -2.52
C SER A 214 10.77 -5.90 -1.28
N ILE A 215 11.19 -4.64 -1.44
CA ILE A 215 11.20 -3.64 -0.34
C ILE A 215 9.78 -3.37 0.18
N LEU A 216 8.78 -3.24 -0.70
CA LEU A 216 7.39 -3.03 -0.32
C LEU A 216 6.87 -4.18 0.57
N ASN A 217 7.02 -5.42 0.13
CA ASN A 217 6.52 -6.58 0.87
C ASN A 217 7.28 -6.80 2.18
N TYR A 218 8.59 -6.55 2.19
CA TYR A 218 9.41 -6.59 3.41
C TYR A 218 8.89 -5.62 4.46
N THR A 219 8.61 -4.37 4.04
CA THR A 219 8.05 -3.33 4.92
C THR A 219 6.64 -3.65 5.39
N LEU A 220 5.82 -4.29 4.55
CA LEU A 220 4.43 -4.58 4.85
C LEU A 220 4.24 -5.83 5.73
N HIS A 221 5.22 -6.74 5.75
CA HIS A 221 5.11 -8.10 6.32
C HIS A 221 4.03 -8.97 5.67
N TYR A 222 3.59 -8.60 4.47
CA TYR A 222 2.67 -9.40 3.66
C TYR A 222 2.90 -9.11 2.18
N THR A 223 2.44 -10.03 1.33
CA THR A 223 2.54 -9.87 -0.13
C THR A 223 1.45 -8.92 -0.62
N ALA A 224 1.86 -7.73 -1.05
CA ALA A 224 0.97 -6.75 -1.66
C ALA A 224 0.42 -7.25 -3.02
N ASN A 225 -0.85 -6.96 -3.31
CA ASN A 225 -1.49 -7.26 -4.59
C ASN A 225 -1.05 -6.28 -5.68
N VAL A 226 0.23 -6.39 -6.06
CA VAL A 226 0.89 -5.55 -7.05
C VAL A 226 1.31 -6.41 -8.25
N PRO A 227 0.95 -6.03 -9.48
CA PRO A 227 1.40 -6.73 -10.68
C PRO A 227 2.93 -6.80 -10.77
N ALA A 228 3.43 -8.02 -11.00
CA ALA A 228 4.84 -8.29 -11.26
C ALA A 228 5.28 -7.79 -12.65
N LEU A 229 4.38 -7.90 -13.64
CA LEU A 229 4.68 -7.59 -15.03
C LEU A 229 4.89 -6.09 -15.23
N PHE A 230 6.12 -5.70 -15.57
CA PHE A 230 6.52 -4.31 -15.75
C PHE A 230 5.67 -3.55 -16.78
N ALA A 231 5.21 -4.21 -17.84
CA ALA A 231 4.41 -3.59 -18.90
C ALA A 231 3.08 -3.01 -18.39
N LEU A 232 2.52 -3.59 -17.31
CA LEU A 232 1.27 -3.12 -16.73
C LEU A 232 1.51 -1.92 -15.81
N GLY A 233 0.69 -0.88 -15.99
CA GLY A 233 0.56 0.20 -15.00
C GLY A 233 -0.12 -0.30 -13.73
N PHE A 234 -0.11 0.52 -12.69
CA PHE A 234 -0.96 0.29 -11.53
C PHE A 234 -2.38 0.83 -11.76
N ASP A 235 -3.31 0.37 -10.94
CA ASP A 235 -4.73 0.71 -11.05
C ASP A 235 -5.02 2.18 -10.77
N TYR A 236 -4.29 2.81 -9.84
CA TYR A 236 -4.52 4.21 -9.49
C TYR A 236 -3.62 5.12 -10.27
N LYS A 237 -4.13 6.31 -10.58
CA LYS A 237 -3.40 7.38 -11.26
C LYS A 237 -3.48 8.66 -10.46
N THR A 238 -2.38 9.39 -10.39
CA THR A 238 -2.31 10.71 -9.76
C THR A 238 -1.25 11.55 -10.47
N ILE A 239 -1.18 12.83 -10.10
CA ILE A 239 -0.18 13.78 -10.60
C ILE A 239 0.74 14.13 -9.45
N LEU A 240 2.05 14.08 -9.70
CA LEU A 240 3.04 14.51 -8.72
C LEU A 240 3.31 16.01 -8.89
N LEU A 241 2.68 16.85 -8.07
CA LEU A 241 2.80 18.31 -8.15
C LEU A 241 4.19 18.76 -7.72
N ASN A 242 4.87 19.54 -8.57
CA ASN A 242 6.26 19.98 -8.37
C ASN A 242 7.21 18.82 -8.04
N GLY A 243 6.93 17.63 -8.59
CA GLY A 243 7.72 16.44 -8.33
C GLY A 243 7.53 15.78 -6.95
N ASN A 244 6.83 16.38 -5.96
CA ASN A 244 6.81 15.85 -4.57
C ASN A 244 5.51 16.03 -3.79
N THR A 245 4.56 16.80 -4.29
CA THR A 245 3.28 17.01 -3.61
C THR A 245 2.22 16.10 -4.22
N LEU A 246 1.55 15.31 -3.39
CA LEU A 246 0.47 14.44 -3.80
C LEU A 246 -0.89 15.12 -3.55
N PRO A 247 -1.76 15.26 -4.58
CA PRO A 247 -3.09 15.82 -4.40
C PRO A 247 -3.95 14.96 -3.44
N SER A 248 -4.53 15.60 -2.44
CA SER A 248 -5.38 14.94 -1.44
C SER A 248 -6.79 14.58 -1.93
N ASN A 249 -7.13 14.86 -3.18
CA ASN A 249 -8.28 14.28 -3.90
C ASN A 249 -7.84 13.10 -4.79
N THR A 250 -6.59 13.14 -5.23
CA THR A 250 -5.80 12.22 -6.06
C THR A 250 -5.47 10.85 -5.50
N PHE A 251 -5.07 10.87 -4.24
CA PHE A 251 -4.19 9.85 -3.66
C PHE A 251 -4.92 8.94 -2.67
N TYR A 252 -5.04 7.64 -2.96
CA TYR A 252 -5.81 6.70 -2.15
C TYR A 252 -4.88 5.69 -1.47
N ILE A 253 -5.02 5.55 -0.16
CA ILE A 253 -4.21 4.67 0.69
C ILE A 253 -5.08 3.50 1.15
N LEU A 254 -4.76 2.29 0.74
CA LEU A 254 -5.45 1.07 1.17
C LEU A 254 -5.06 0.73 2.62
N PRO A 255 -5.97 0.21 3.45
CA PRO A 255 -5.60 -0.40 4.73
C PRO A 255 -4.82 -1.71 4.49
N GLN A 256 -4.38 -2.37 5.57
CA GLN A 256 -3.88 -3.75 5.49
C GLN A 256 -4.97 -4.67 4.90
N PRO A 257 -4.60 -5.71 4.13
CA PRO A 257 -5.56 -6.65 3.55
C PRO A 257 -6.19 -7.60 4.60
N PRO A 258 -7.36 -8.20 4.30
CA PRO A 258 -8.11 -9.03 5.25
C PRO A 258 -7.31 -10.19 5.87
N ASN A 259 -6.41 -10.79 5.11
CA ASN A 259 -5.57 -11.91 5.56
C ASN A 259 -4.54 -11.54 6.64
N CYS A 260 -4.38 -10.25 6.95
CA CYS A 260 -3.56 -9.79 8.08
C CYS A 260 -4.29 -9.90 9.43
N PHE A 261 -5.60 -10.18 9.43
CA PHE A 261 -6.43 -10.20 10.63
C PHE A 261 -6.87 -11.63 10.98
N GLN A 262 -6.85 -11.93 12.28
CA GLN A 262 -7.35 -13.21 12.81
C GLN A 262 -8.84 -13.10 13.19
N VAL A 263 -9.71 -13.41 12.23
CA VAL A 263 -11.18 -13.28 12.37
C VAL A 263 -11.89 -14.58 12.01
N ASN A 264 -13.19 -14.70 12.35
CA ASN A 264 -13.97 -15.85 11.88
C ASN A 264 -14.20 -15.81 10.36
N SER A 265 -14.55 -16.96 9.78
CA SER A 265 -14.69 -17.12 8.33
C SER A 265 -15.76 -16.21 7.71
N THR A 266 -16.84 -15.90 8.42
CA THR A 266 -17.89 -15.00 7.93
C THR A 266 -17.44 -13.54 7.96
N GLN A 267 -16.77 -13.12 9.04
CA GLN A 267 -16.14 -11.81 9.14
C GLN A 267 -15.06 -11.62 8.06
N MET A 268 -14.25 -12.65 7.78
CA MET A 268 -13.26 -12.63 6.70
C MET A 268 -13.90 -12.34 5.33
N LYS A 269 -14.98 -13.06 4.97
CA LYS A 269 -15.71 -12.82 3.70
C LYS A 269 -16.25 -11.40 3.58
N VAL A 270 -16.72 -10.83 4.69
CA VAL A 270 -17.20 -9.43 4.74
C VAL A 270 -16.03 -8.46 4.54
N LEU A 271 -14.89 -8.70 5.19
CA LEU A 271 -13.68 -7.90 5.02
C LEU A 271 -13.14 -7.97 3.59
N GLU A 272 -13.14 -9.16 2.96
CA GLU A 272 -12.76 -9.35 1.55
C GLU A 272 -13.64 -8.53 0.60
N GLU A 273 -14.95 -8.57 0.79
CA GLU A 273 -15.89 -7.80 -0.04
C GLU A 273 -15.70 -6.28 0.16
N LEU A 274 -15.52 -5.81 1.40
CA LEU A 274 -15.22 -4.40 1.68
C LEU A 274 -13.88 -3.97 1.05
N TYR A 275 -12.84 -4.78 1.22
CA TYR A 275 -11.50 -4.48 0.72
C TYR A 275 -11.49 -4.42 -0.81
N GLN A 276 -12.14 -5.38 -1.49
CA GLN A 276 -12.29 -5.33 -2.95
C GLN A 276 -12.98 -4.04 -3.41
N LYS A 277 -13.96 -3.53 -2.66
CA LYS A 277 -14.59 -2.24 -2.98
C LYS A 277 -13.68 -1.06 -2.72
N LEU A 278 -12.82 -1.10 -1.70
CA LEU A 278 -11.79 -0.08 -1.52
C LEU A 278 -10.83 -0.06 -2.70
N GLU A 279 -10.44 -1.22 -3.22
CA GLU A 279 -9.62 -1.34 -4.41
C GLU A 279 -10.30 -0.75 -5.66
N ASP A 280 -11.56 -1.11 -5.91
CA ASP A 280 -12.28 -0.79 -7.15
C ASP A 280 -12.74 0.67 -7.25
N ILE A 281 -13.09 1.29 -6.13
CA ILE A 281 -13.77 2.59 -6.11
C ILE A 281 -12.94 3.69 -6.80
N PRO A 282 -11.63 3.84 -6.51
CA PRO A 282 -10.82 4.88 -7.13
C PRO A 282 -10.56 4.68 -8.63
N LYS A 283 -10.75 3.46 -9.17
CA LYS A 283 -10.41 3.13 -10.57
C LYS A 283 -11.30 3.84 -11.61
N LYS A 284 -12.50 4.30 -11.22
CA LYS A 284 -13.50 4.87 -12.16
C LYS A 284 -13.43 6.38 -12.28
N GLU A 285 -13.50 7.08 -11.14
CA GLU A 285 -13.48 8.55 -11.07
C GLU A 285 -12.65 8.97 -9.86
N PRO A 286 -11.32 8.82 -9.89
CA PRO A 286 -10.46 9.05 -8.74
C PRO A 286 -10.56 10.48 -8.21
N GLU A 287 -10.83 11.47 -9.05
CA GLU A 287 -10.87 12.88 -8.65
C GLU A 287 -12.21 13.33 -8.05
N SER A 288 -13.24 12.48 -8.12
CA SER A 288 -14.59 12.84 -7.66
C SER A 288 -14.69 12.85 -6.14
N ASP A 289 -15.24 13.93 -5.58
CA ASP A 289 -15.56 14.04 -4.16
C ASP A 289 -16.49 12.92 -3.67
N VAL A 290 -17.35 12.40 -4.55
CA VAL A 290 -18.22 11.26 -4.22
C VAL A 290 -17.38 9.99 -4.06
N THR A 291 -16.41 9.74 -4.94
CA THR A 291 -15.45 8.63 -4.83
C THR A 291 -14.68 8.72 -3.52
N ARG A 292 -14.11 9.89 -3.21
CA ARG A 292 -13.33 10.10 -1.99
C ARG A 292 -14.16 9.88 -0.73
N ARG A 293 -15.37 10.45 -0.67
CA ARG A 293 -16.28 10.26 0.48
C ARG A 293 -16.69 8.80 0.66
N LYS A 294 -17.02 8.10 -0.43
CA LYS A 294 -17.36 6.67 -0.38
C LYS A 294 -16.18 5.84 0.12
N PHE A 295 -14.98 6.07 -0.42
CA PHE A 295 -13.76 5.39 0.00
C PHE A 295 -13.51 5.61 1.50
N LYS A 296 -13.55 6.85 1.98
CA LYS A 296 -13.33 7.17 3.41
C LYS A 296 -14.33 6.47 4.32
N LYS A 297 -15.62 6.45 3.96
CA LYS A 297 -16.66 5.80 4.77
C LYS A 297 -16.53 4.28 4.80
N LEU A 298 -16.18 3.66 3.67
CA LEU A 298 -15.94 2.21 3.61
C LEU A 298 -14.65 1.82 4.33
N LYS A 299 -13.57 2.63 4.21
CA LYS A 299 -12.30 2.39 4.89
C LYS A 299 -12.48 2.43 6.40
N LYS A 300 -13.27 3.39 6.89
CA LYS A 300 -13.63 3.47 8.31
C LYS A 300 -14.36 2.21 8.79
N LEU A 301 -15.39 1.75 8.07
CA LEU A 301 -16.12 0.52 8.41
C LEU A 301 -15.21 -0.72 8.38
N TYR A 302 -14.36 -0.81 7.36
CA TYR A 302 -13.39 -1.89 7.22
C TYR A 302 -12.50 -1.99 8.46
N LEU A 303 -11.89 -0.88 8.89
CA LEU A 303 -11.01 -0.86 10.06
C LEU A 303 -11.77 -1.17 11.36
N GLU A 304 -12.99 -0.65 11.53
CA GLU A 304 -13.85 -0.96 12.68
C GLU A 304 -14.18 -2.45 12.79
N ILE A 305 -14.39 -3.14 11.66
CA ILE A 305 -14.65 -4.58 11.64
C ILE A 305 -13.35 -5.38 11.77
N ALA A 306 -12.24 -4.92 11.20
CA ALA A 306 -10.99 -5.66 11.15
C ALA A 306 -10.29 -5.76 12.51
N VAL A 307 -10.38 -4.70 13.34
CA VAL A 307 -9.70 -4.64 14.65
C VAL A 307 -10.44 -5.45 15.73
N GLU A 308 -11.74 -5.71 15.57
CA GLU A 308 -12.53 -6.46 16.55
C GLU A 308 -12.45 -7.98 16.29
N PRO A 309 -11.70 -8.75 17.10
CA PRO A 309 -11.56 -10.17 16.87
C PRO A 309 -12.89 -10.90 17.13
N GLN A 310 -13.23 -11.84 16.24
CA GLN A 310 -14.31 -12.81 16.43
C GLN A 310 -15.69 -12.20 16.69
N LEU A 311 -16.09 -11.23 15.88
CA LEU A 311 -17.41 -10.61 15.96
C LEU A 311 -18.54 -11.63 15.88
N SER A 312 -19.53 -11.51 16.79
CA SER A 312 -20.76 -12.28 16.67
C SER A 312 -21.50 -11.94 15.38
N LEU A 313 -22.15 -12.92 14.76
CA LEU A 313 -22.85 -12.72 13.49
C LEU A 313 -23.92 -11.62 13.57
N ARG A 314 -24.59 -11.47 14.71
CA ARG A 314 -25.58 -10.40 14.93
C ARG A 314 -24.92 -9.03 14.96
N LEU A 315 -23.86 -8.87 15.75
CA LEU A 315 -23.13 -7.60 15.84
C LEU A 315 -22.50 -7.22 14.49
N LEU A 316 -21.99 -8.19 13.74
CA LEU A 316 -21.47 -7.97 12.40
C LEU A 316 -22.57 -7.49 11.44
N LEU A 317 -23.74 -8.14 11.44
CA LEU A 317 -24.89 -7.72 10.63
C LEU A 317 -25.36 -6.31 11.02
N ASP A 318 -25.44 -6.02 12.31
CA ASP A 318 -25.85 -4.72 12.83
C ASP A 318 -24.87 -3.62 12.39
N LYS A 319 -23.56 -3.83 12.50
CA LYS A 319 -22.55 -2.88 12.01
C LYS A 319 -22.71 -2.57 10.52
N ILE A 320 -22.92 -3.60 9.68
CA ILE A 320 -23.10 -3.45 8.24
C ILE A 320 -24.40 -2.69 7.91
N THR A 321 -25.52 -3.10 8.50
CA THR A 321 -26.85 -2.52 8.22
C THR A 321 -26.97 -1.08 8.73
N VAL A 322 -26.48 -0.80 9.94
CA VAL A 322 -26.46 0.55 10.52
C VAL A 322 -25.57 1.48 9.69
N HIS A 323 -24.38 1.03 9.29
CA HIS A 323 -23.50 1.85 8.46
C HIS A 323 -24.11 2.15 7.09
N ARG A 324 -24.74 1.16 6.45
CA ARG A 324 -25.46 1.32 5.18
C ARG A 324 -26.57 2.36 5.30
N ALA A 325 -27.44 2.24 6.31
CA ALA A 325 -28.56 3.14 6.53
C ALA A 325 -28.08 4.59 6.76
N ASN A 326 -27.08 4.77 7.63
CA ASN A 326 -26.52 6.08 7.97
C ASN A 326 -25.86 6.79 6.78
N HIS A 327 -25.48 6.07 5.72
CA HIS A 327 -24.78 6.62 4.57
C HIS A 327 -25.50 6.33 3.24
N GLN A 328 -26.79 5.97 3.28
CA GLN A 328 -27.56 5.52 2.11
C GLN A 328 -27.51 6.54 0.97
N LYS A 329 -27.78 7.83 1.26
CA LYS A 329 -27.75 8.92 0.27
C LYS A 329 -26.40 8.98 -0.47
N LEU A 330 -25.30 8.83 0.25
CA LEU A 330 -23.96 8.82 -0.34
C LEU A 330 -23.78 7.59 -1.23
N PHE A 331 -24.16 6.40 -0.76
CA PHE A 331 -23.98 5.15 -1.50
C PHE A 331 -24.87 5.04 -2.74
N ASP A 332 -26.03 5.67 -2.74
CA ASP A 332 -26.94 5.75 -3.88
C ASP A 332 -26.45 6.74 -4.96
N THR A 333 -25.60 7.70 -4.58
CA THR A 333 -25.05 8.67 -5.53
C THR A 333 -24.14 7.95 -6.54
N ARG A 334 -24.46 8.03 -7.84
CA ARG A 334 -23.65 7.44 -8.90
C ARG A 334 -22.38 8.26 -9.17
N ARG A 335 -21.34 7.57 -9.63
CA ARG A 335 -20.07 8.12 -10.12
C ARG A 335 -20.08 7.90 -11.63
N GLY A 336 -20.01 8.97 -12.42
CA GLY A 336 -20.03 8.90 -13.88
C GLY A 336 -21.28 8.25 -14.46
N GLN A 337 -22.25 9.06 -14.89
CA GLN A 337 -23.38 8.51 -15.64
C GLN A 337 -22.97 8.28 -17.10
N SER A 338 -22.83 7.02 -17.51
CA SER A 338 -22.80 6.69 -18.94
C SER A 338 -24.16 7.02 -19.57
N CYS A 339 -24.18 7.36 -20.87
CA CYS A 339 -25.42 7.62 -21.61
C CYS A 339 -26.43 6.47 -21.50
N THR A 340 -25.95 5.22 -21.46
CA THR A 340 -26.78 4.02 -21.28
C THR A 340 -27.46 3.94 -19.91
N SER A 341 -26.79 4.40 -18.85
CA SER A 341 -27.36 4.40 -17.50
C SER A 341 -28.45 5.46 -17.32
N ARG A 342 -28.38 6.57 -18.06
CA ARG A 342 -29.45 7.59 -18.12
C ARG A 342 -30.67 7.07 -18.86
N PHE A 343 -30.46 6.31 -19.93
CA PHE A 343 -31.56 5.72 -20.70
C PHE A 343 -32.35 4.68 -19.90
N ALA A 344 -31.67 3.82 -19.13
CA ALA A 344 -32.34 2.86 -18.26
C ALA A 344 -33.14 3.54 -17.11
N GLU A 345 -32.65 4.67 -16.59
CA GLU A 345 -33.38 5.49 -15.60
C GLU A 345 -34.62 6.15 -16.22
N LEU A 346 -34.52 6.63 -17.46
CA LEU A 346 -35.66 7.14 -18.24
C LEU A 346 -36.75 6.07 -18.44
N LEU A 347 -36.39 4.79 -18.45
CA LEU A 347 -37.31 3.66 -18.50
C LEU A 347 -37.79 3.18 -17.10
N GLY A 348 -37.49 3.93 -16.03
CA GLY A 348 -37.92 3.60 -14.67
C GLY A 348 -37.14 2.46 -14.00
N ILE A 349 -36.05 1.97 -14.60
CA ILE A 349 -35.24 0.89 -14.03
C ILE A 349 -34.26 1.48 -13.00
N LYS A 350 -34.51 1.20 -11.71
CA LYS A 350 -33.64 1.65 -10.61
C LYS A 350 -32.35 0.80 -10.58
N ILE A 351 -31.30 1.24 -11.27
CA ILE A 351 -30.00 0.56 -11.21
C ILE A 351 -29.33 0.86 -9.86
N GLN A 352 -29.13 -0.19 -9.07
CA GLN A 352 -28.37 -0.13 -7.82
C GLN A 352 -26.89 0.18 -8.08
N THR A 353 -26.26 0.92 -7.17
CA THR A 353 -24.82 1.19 -7.29
C THR A 353 -24.01 -0.05 -6.89
N GLY A 354 -22.79 -0.19 -7.42
CA GLY A 354 -21.90 -1.29 -7.04
C GLY A 354 -21.54 -1.32 -5.55
N THR A 355 -21.68 -0.19 -4.84
CA THR A 355 -21.53 -0.15 -3.38
C THR A 355 -22.75 -0.78 -2.70
N GLN A 356 -23.97 -0.46 -3.13
CA GLN A 356 -25.20 -1.07 -2.59
C GLN A 356 -25.22 -2.59 -2.81
N GLN A 357 -24.82 -3.04 -4.00
CA GLN A 357 -24.73 -4.48 -4.29
C GLN A 357 -23.72 -5.21 -3.40
N ALA A 358 -22.64 -4.53 -2.98
CA ALA A 358 -21.69 -5.11 -2.02
C ALA A 358 -22.34 -5.30 -0.64
N TYR A 359 -23.10 -4.30 -0.17
CA TYR A 359 -23.87 -4.43 1.07
C TYR A 359 -24.87 -5.58 1.02
N ASP A 360 -25.62 -5.71 -0.08
CA ASP A 360 -26.58 -6.82 -0.25
C ASP A 360 -25.88 -8.19 -0.14
N ARG A 361 -24.70 -8.34 -0.74
CA ARG A 361 -23.91 -9.59 -0.65
C ARG A 361 -23.41 -9.86 0.76
N MET A 362 -22.94 -8.83 1.48
CA MET A 362 -22.48 -8.97 2.86
C MET A 362 -23.63 -9.38 3.79
N GLU A 363 -24.75 -8.66 3.74
CA GLU A 363 -25.94 -8.96 4.54
C GLU A 363 -26.49 -10.37 4.26
N GLN A 364 -26.55 -10.77 2.99
CA GLN A 364 -26.98 -12.10 2.60
C GLN A 364 -26.02 -13.18 3.13
N THR A 365 -24.71 -12.94 3.06
CA THR A 365 -23.69 -13.87 3.56
C THR A 365 -23.83 -14.09 5.06
N ILE A 366 -24.00 -13.01 5.83
CA ILE A 366 -24.14 -13.08 7.29
C ILE A 366 -25.47 -13.74 7.67
N SER A 367 -26.57 -13.36 7.00
CA SER A 367 -27.91 -13.90 7.31
C SER A 367 -28.00 -15.41 7.07
N LYS A 368 -27.41 -15.90 5.97
CA LYS A 368 -27.32 -17.34 5.68
C LYS A 368 -26.56 -18.10 6.77
N GLU A 369 -25.48 -17.53 7.28
CA GLU A 369 -24.72 -18.17 8.36
C GLU A 369 -25.49 -18.18 9.69
N ILE A 370 -26.21 -17.09 10.01
CA ILE A 370 -27.09 -17.05 11.19
C ILE A 370 -28.14 -18.17 11.13
N GLU A 371 -28.76 -18.38 9.97
CA GLU A 371 -29.72 -19.46 9.77
C GLU A 371 -29.07 -20.84 9.90
N ARG A 372 -27.86 -21.02 9.35
CA ARG A 372 -27.09 -22.27 9.46
C ARG A 372 -26.81 -22.63 10.92
N VAL A 373 -26.30 -21.68 11.71
CA VAL A 373 -26.00 -21.88 13.13
C VAL A 373 -27.27 -22.18 13.94
N LYS A 374 -28.39 -21.48 13.65
CA LYS A 374 -29.68 -21.77 14.29
C LYS A 374 -30.14 -23.21 14.02
N LYS A 375 -30.04 -23.68 12.78
CA LYS A 375 -30.43 -25.07 12.41
C LYS A 375 -29.58 -26.10 13.13
N ILE A 376 -28.26 -25.90 13.18
CA ILE A 376 -27.33 -26.80 13.88
C ILE A 376 -27.69 -26.91 15.37
N ASN A 377 -27.92 -25.77 16.03
CA ASN A 377 -28.26 -25.74 17.45
C ASN A 377 -29.58 -26.47 17.75
N ILE A 378 -30.59 -26.32 16.88
CA ILE A 378 -31.86 -27.04 17.02
C ILE A 378 -31.67 -28.55 16.84
N SER A 379 -30.87 -28.99 15.86
CA SER A 379 -30.60 -30.42 15.63
C SER A 379 -29.73 -31.07 16.70
N SER A 380 -28.99 -30.29 17.47
CA SER A 380 -28.09 -30.78 18.54
C SER A 380 -28.75 -30.92 19.92
N LEU A 381 -30.03 -30.53 20.06
CA LEU A 381 -30.78 -30.77 21.29
C LEU A 381 -31.06 -32.27 21.42
N PRO A 382 -30.59 -32.95 22.48
CA PRO A 382 -30.88 -34.37 22.66
C PRO A 382 -32.39 -34.54 22.69
N SER A 383 -32.91 -35.39 21.79
CA SER A 383 -34.27 -35.88 21.85
C SER A 383 -34.46 -36.49 23.23
N GLN A 384 -35.08 -35.74 24.14
CA GLN A 384 -35.54 -36.28 25.41
C GLN A 384 -36.54 -37.37 25.05
N ASN A 385 -36.03 -38.59 25.06
CA ASN A 385 -36.79 -39.81 24.94
C ASN A 385 -37.74 -39.79 26.14
N MET A 386 -39.00 -39.37 25.93
CA MET A 386 -40.06 -39.53 26.91
C MET A 386 -40.28 -41.04 27.06
N GLY A 387 -39.50 -41.63 27.96
CA GLY A 387 -39.63 -43.01 28.38
C GLY A 387 -41.02 -43.22 28.96
N ASN A 388 -41.79 -44.02 28.22
CA ASN A 388 -42.83 -44.92 28.69
C ASN A 388 -42.78 -45.15 30.21
N THR A 389 -43.76 -44.62 30.93
CA THR A 389 -44.10 -45.12 32.26
C THR A 389 -44.74 -46.49 32.10
N ASP A 390 -43.97 -47.53 32.42
CA ASP A 390 -44.42 -48.91 32.60
C ASP A 390 -45.66 -48.97 33.50
N ARG A 391 -46.74 -49.53 32.95
CA ARG A 391 -47.90 -49.99 33.73
C ARG A 391 -47.52 -51.32 34.37
N GLY A 392 -47.28 -51.33 35.68
CA GLY A 392 -47.18 -52.56 36.47
C GLY A 392 -48.52 -53.33 36.52
N PRO A 393 -48.50 -54.66 36.60
CA PRO A 393 -49.72 -55.47 36.63
C PRO A 393 -50.33 -55.51 38.04
N PHE A 394 -51.64 -55.24 38.09
CA PHE A 394 -52.51 -55.53 39.22
C PHE A 394 -52.53 -57.04 39.50
N THR A 395 -52.25 -57.42 40.74
CA THR A 395 -52.57 -58.76 41.28
C THR A 395 -53.72 -58.61 42.30
N PRO A 396 -54.75 -59.47 42.29
CA PRO A 396 -55.75 -59.51 43.35
C PRO A 396 -55.35 -60.56 44.41
N SER A 397 -55.32 -60.15 45.68
CA SER A 397 -55.21 -61.08 46.81
C SER A 397 -56.61 -61.47 47.31
N ALA A 398 -56.85 -62.78 47.39
CA ALA A 398 -57.88 -63.37 48.23
C ALA A 398 -57.38 -63.47 49.68
N GLY A 399 -58.27 -63.23 50.65
CA GLY A 399 -58.00 -63.34 52.09
C GLY A 399 -58.83 -62.37 52.90
#